data_AF-K8Y240-F1
#
_entry.id   AF-K8Y240-F1
#
_cell.length_a   1.000
_cell.length_b   1.000
_cell.length_c   1.000
_cell.angle_alpha   90.00
_cell.angle_beta   90.00
_cell.angle_gamma   90.00
#
_symmetry.space_group_name_H-M   'P 1'
#
loop_
_entity.id
_entity.type
_entity.pdbx_description
1 polymer ?
#
loop_
_entity_poly.entity_id
_entity_poly.type
_entity_poly.pdbx_seq_one_letter_code
_entity_poly.pdbx_strand_id
1 'polypeptide(L)'
;MSEIFSDRSRLKFTNHGEQILSWSWKHPLSGKRIEIISGYNEEESFFRSGSYLMYPWVNRHADNRIRLGEEWISLSSTGANEYPSHGLVYSWKRKIVLKTKDSIEFELCPEEALSGSSLEKVIVRETYSLRNVLNEEVLTLKTSFLNLNPHPFRFCYGYHPYFRMKSDRCLLRSNLRKQIPLQEDLTPVYPIYGTKTDRFTLKNIPKLDSLFFGEDAWVLLQVPDDSYQVRIRSNVSKENDIRLSYFQIYTDFEGNRIAIEPMSAPGNAFLNDFSLTTLLPEEEKSGSFQILLSML
;
A
#
# COMPACT_ATOMS: atom_id res chain seq x y z
N MET A 1 6.32 8.86 19.23
CA MET A 1 6.68 8.49 17.85
C MET A 1 7.52 7.22 17.83
N SER A 2 7.04 6.17 17.17
CA SER A 2 7.72 4.88 17.04
C SER A 2 8.66 4.88 15.84
N GLU A 3 9.77 4.15 15.92
CA GLU A 3 10.73 3.99 14.82
C GLU A 3 11.45 2.65 14.89
N ILE A 4 11.92 2.20 13.72
CA ILE A 4 12.88 1.10 13.54
C ILE A 4 14.03 1.60 12.66
N PHE A 5 15.21 1.00 12.78
CA PHE A 5 16.39 1.45 12.07
C PHE A 5 17.41 0.34 11.80
N SER A 6 18.19 0.56 10.75
CA SER A 6 19.44 -0.13 10.46
C SER A 6 20.60 0.85 10.53
N ASP A 7 21.78 0.45 10.07
CA ASP A 7 22.96 1.32 10.03
C ASP A 7 22.79 2.45 8.98
N ARG A 8 21.93 2.25 7.98
CA ARG A 8 21.72 3.21 6.89
C ARG A 8 20.30 3.75 6.83
N SER A 9 19.32 3.08 7.42
CA SER A 9 17.92 3.49 7.34
C SER A 9 17.30 3.79 8.68
N ARG A 10 16.35 4.72 8.67
CA ARG A 10 15.47 4.99 9.80
C ARG A 10 14.06 5.19 9.26
N LEU A 11 13.15 4.34 9.73
CA LEU A 11 11.73 4.35 9.40
C LEU A 11 10.96 4.86 10.62
N LYS A 12 10.22 5.95 10.45
CA LYS A 12 9.40 6.55 11.51
C LYS A 12 7.92 6.32 11.21
N PHE A 13 7.15 6.14 12.27
CA PHE A 13 5.70 6.00 12.23
C PHE A 13 5.04 7.16 12.96
N THR A 14 3.76 7.41 12.67
CA THR A 14 2.93 8.31 13.48
C THR A 14 2.84 7.84 14.93
N ASN A 15 2.30 8.69 15.82
CA ASN A 15 2.29 8.42 17.26
C ASN A 15 1.56 7.13 17.63
N HIS A 16 0.54 6.72 16.88
CA HIS A 16 -0.16 5.46 17.07
C HIS A 16 0.04 4.48 15.91
N GLY A 17 1.10 4.61 15.10
CA GLY A 17 1.44 3.63 14.07
C GLY A 17 0.49 3.55 12.87
N GLU A 18 -0.37 4.54 12.67
CA GLU A 18 -1.37 4.61 11.59
C GLU A 18 -0.75 4.60 10.19
N GLN A 19 0.43 5.20 10.04
CA GLN A 19 1.17 5.21 8.79
C GLN A 19 2.69 5.28 9.02
N ILE A 20 3.45 4.87 7.99
CA ILE A 20 4.85 5.26 7.86
C ILE A 20 4.87 6.78 7.63
N LEU A 21 5.46 7.50 8.58
CA LEU A 21 5.62 8.94 8.52
C LEU A 21 6.78 9.34 7.62
N SER A 22 7.91 8.63 7.68
CA SER A 22 9.04 8.85 6.78
C SER A 22 9.99 7.67 6.76
N TRP A 23 10.70 7.54 5.64
CA TRP A 23 11.86 6.65 5.52
C TRP A 23 13.06 7.49 5.08
N SER A 24 14.01 7.68 6.00
CA SER A 24 15.29 8.33 5.70
C SER A 24 16.39 7.30 5.52
N TRP A 25 17.21 7.50 4.49
CA TRP A 25 18.34 6.63 4.14
C TRP A 25 19.63 7.44 4.02
N LYS A 26 20.72 6.92 4.60
CA LYS A 26 22.06 7.48 4.46
C LYS A 26 22.70 6.90 3.20
N HIS A 27 22.83 7.74 2.18
CA HIS A 27 23.41 7.35 0.90
C HIS A 27 24.85 6.81 1.10
N PRO A 28 25.19 5.62 0.59
CA PRO A 28 26.47 4.96 0.89
C PRO A 28 27.70 5.72 0.43
N LEU A 29 27.65 6.35 -0.75
CA LEU A 29 28.78 7.13 -1.28
C LEU A 29 28.84 8.56 -0.74
N SER A 30 27.77 9.34 -0.86
CA SER A 30 27.78 10.76 -0.46
C SER A 30 27.61 10.99 1.04
N GLY A 31 27.17 10.00 1.81
CA GLY A 31 26.87 10.13 3.24
C GLY A 31 25.65 11.00 3.56
N LYS A 32 25.03 11.63 2.55
CA LYS A 32 23.85 12.49 2.69
C LYS A 32 22.64 11.66 3.15
N ARG A 33 21.83 12.23 4.04
CA ARG A 33 20.51 11.67 4.36
C ARG A 33 19.50 12.08 3.30
N ILE A 34 18.82 11.09 2.75
CA ILE A 34 17.85 11.21 1.67
C ILE A 34 16.53 10.67 2.18
N GLU A 35 15.45 11.41 1.98
CA GLU A 35 14.10 10.91 2.22
C GLU A 35 13.63 10.09 1.02
N ILE A 36 13.12 8.89 1.30
CA ILE A 36 12.71 7.89 0.30
C ILE A 36 11.19 7.85 0.21
N ILE A 37 10.52 7.65 1.34
CA ILE A 37 9.08 7.82 1.46
C ILE A 37 8.83 9.27 1.85
N SER A 38 8.08 9.99 1.01
CA SER A 38 7.78 11.41 1.19
C SER A 38 7.11 11.61 2.55
N GLY A 39 7.75 12.42 3.38
CA GLY A 39 7.36 12.62 4.77
C GLY A 39 5.93 13.10 4.91
N TYR A 40 5.24 12.65 5.96
CA TYR A 40 3.97 13.23 6.37
C TYR A 40 4.15 14.71 6.69
N ASN A 41 3.35 15.55 6.04
CA ASN A 41 3.20 16.97 6.37
C ASN A 41 1.87 17.13 7.12
N GLU A 42 1.92 17.58 8.37
CA GLU A 42 0.72 17.82 9.20
C GLU A 42 -0.24 18.85 8.59
N GLU A 43 0.25 19.71 7.69
CA GLU A 43 -0.57 20.68 6.96
C GLU A 43 -1.24 20.07 5.71
N GLU A 44 -0.76 18.92 5.22
CA GLU A 44 -1.34 18.21 4.08
C GLU A 44 -2.40 17.20 4.55
N SER A 45 -3.37 16.91 3.67
CA SER A 45 -4.32 15.82 3.91
C SER A 45 -3.59 14.49 4.15
N PHE A 46 -4.14 13.64 5.03
CA PHE A 46 -3.65 12.29 5.32
C PHE A 46 -3.36 11.48 4.05
N PHE A 47 -4.18 11.67 3.01
CA PHE A 47 -4.08 10.97 1.72
C PHE A 47 -3.12 11.64 0.73
N ARG A 48 -2.10 12.37 1.19
CA ARG A 48 -1.10 13.03 0.29
C ARG A 48 0.35 12.67 0.61
N SER A 49 0.60 11.88 1.65
CA SER A 49 1.96 11.59 2.12
C SER A 49 2.06 10.24 2.85
N GLY A 50 3.29 9.82 3.15
CA GLY A 50 3.57 8.63 3.95
C GLY A 50 3.28 7.30 3.26
N SER A 51 2.79 6.34 4.05
CA SER A 51 2.28 5.05 3.56
C SER A 51 1.34 4.45 4.61
N TYR A 52 0.11 4.17 4.21
CA TYR A 52 -0.93 3.62 5.08
C TYR A 52 -1.55 2.35 4.48
N LEU A 53 -2.16 1.55 5.35
CA LEU A 53 -2.93 0.36 4.99
C LEU A 53 -4.30 0.79 4.44
N MET A 54 -4.64 0.29 3.25
CA MET A 54 -5.98 0.32 2.68
C MET A 54 -6.69 -1.00 2.99
N TYR A 55 -7.71 -0.97 3.85
CA TYR A 55 -8.51 -2.13 4.25
C TYR A 55 -9.83 -1.64 4.85
N PRO A 56 -10.97 -2.33 4.66
CA PRO A 56 -11.15 -3.63 4.02
C PRO A 56 -11.40 -3.60 2.51
N TRP A 57 -11.29 -2.43 1.86
CA TRP A 57 -11.20 -2.31 0.42
C TRP A 57 -10.05 -1.38 0.01
N VAL A 58 -9.71 -1.43 -1.27
CA VAL A 58 -8.67 -0.60 -1.88
C VAL A 58 -9.26 0.35 -2.91
N ASN A 59 -8.62 1.50 -3.08
CA ASN A 59 -9.04 2.54 -4.02
C ASN A 59 -10.55 2.87 -3.89
N ARG A 60 -11.21 3.29 -4.97
CA ARG A 60 -12.62 3.73 -4.98
C ARG A 60 -13.60 2.57 -4.86
N HIS A 61 -14.73 2.81 -4.21
CA HIS A 61 -15.91 1.95 -4.19
C HIS A 61 -17.13 2.76 -4.63
N ALA A 62 -17.85 2.30 -5.65
CA ALA A 62 -18.84 3.12 -6.35
C ALA A 62 -20.22 3.18 -5.66
N ASP A 63 -20.44 2.38 -4.62
CA ASP A 63 -21.69 2.35 -3.86
C ASP A 63 -21.52 3.08 -2.52
N ASN A 64 -22.59 3.68 -2.00
CA ASN A 64 -22.60 4.34 -0.70
C ASN A 64 -22.74 3.36 0.46
N ARG A 65 -22.74 2.05 0.17
CA ARG A 65 -22.75 0.99 1.16
C ARG A 65 -21.85 -0.16 0.72
N ILE A 66 -21.36 -0.91 1.70
CA ILE A 66 -20.53 -2.09 1.47
C ILE A 66 -20.96 -3.19 2.43
N ARG A 67 -20.92 -4.44 1.96
CA ARG A 67 -21.18 -5.60 2.81
C ARG A 67 -19.87 -6.15 3.35
N LEU A 68 -19.70 -6.09 4.67
CA LEU A 68 -18.53 -6.61 5.38
C LEU A 68 -18.98 -7.70 6.33
N GLY A 69 -18.66 -8.96 6.00
CA GLY A 69 -19.24 -10.13 6.66
C GLY A 69 -20.76 -10.17 6.47
N GLU A 70 -21.50 -10.20 7.57
CA GLU A 70 -22.96 -10.26 7.55
C GLU A 70 -23.63 -8.88 7.51
N GLU A 71 -22.85 -7.80 7.69
CA GLU A 71 -23.38 -6.45 7.90
C GLU A 71 -23.26 -5.58 6.65
N TRP A 72 -24.26 -4.72 6.47
CA TRP A 72 -24.17 -3.59 5.53
C TRP A 72 -23.71 -2.36 6.28
N ILE A 73 -22.58 -1.80 5.87
CA ILE A 73 -22.05 -0.55 6.41
C ILE A 73 -22.37 0.56 5.42
N SER A 74 -23.00 1.62 5.90
CA SER A 74 -23.15 2.86 5.13
C SER A 74 -21.82 3.58 5.10
N LEU A 75 -21.38 3.94 3.90
CA LEU A 75 -20.21 4.75 3.65
C LEU A 75 -20.70 6.17 3.40
N SER A 76 -20.54 7.05 4.39
CA SER A 76 -20.53 8.49 4.09
C SER A 76 -19.27 8.79 3.29
N SER A 77 -19.33 9.74 2.35
CA SER A 77 -18.19 10.08 1.48
C SER A 77 -16.94 10.42 2.33
N THR A 78 -15.97 9.51 2.36
CA THR A 78 -14.70 9.68 3.10
C THR A 78 -13.58 10.28 2.23
N GLY A 79 -13.86 10.64 0.97
CA GLY A 79 -12.84 11.08 0.00
C GLY A 79 -13.27 12.23 -0.91
N ALA A 80 -12.28 12.79 -1.62
CA ALA A 80 -12.50 13.75 -2.70
C ALA A 80 -13.12 13.03 -3.92
N ASN A 81 -14.13 13.66 -4.55
CA ASN A 81 -14.83 13.19 -5.75
C ASN A 81 -15.91 12.10 -5.53
N GLU A 82 -16.79 12.30 -4.54
CA GLU A 82 -18.09 11.61 -4.40
C GLU A 82 -18.06 10.12 -3.97
N TYR A 83 -16.93 9.40 -4.13
CA TYR A 83 -16.84 7.97 -3.80
C TYR A 83 -15.93 7.64 -2.59
N PRO A 84 -16.38 6.77 -1.67
CA PRO A 84 -15.55 6.23 -0.59
C PRO A 84 -14.28 5.56 -1.13
N SER A 85 -13.13 5.89 -0.54
CA SER A 85 -11.84 5.42 -1.01
C SER A 85 -10.94 4.93 0.14
N HIS A 86 -10.04 3.99 -0.18
CA HIS A 86 -8.93 3.56 0.69
C HIS A 86 -9.32 2.84 2.01
N GLY A 87 -10.55 2.35 2.13
CA GLY A 87 -10.96 1.58 3.30
C GLY A 87 -11.39 2.42 4.50
N LEU A 88 -11.52 1.77 5.65
CA LEU A 88 -11.92 2.39 6.93
C LEU A 88 -10.74 2.50 7.90
N VAL A 89 -9.72 1.66 7.75
CA VAL A 89 -8.76 1.44 8.84
C VAL A 89 -7.51 2.31 8.76
N TYR A 90 -7.36 3.13 7.73
CA TYR A 90 -6.16 3.95 7.55
C TYR A 90 -5.91 4.88 8.75
N SER A 91 -6.96 5.36 9.41
CA SER A 91 -6.90 6.27 10.57
C SER A 91 -6.93 5.58 11.93
N TRP A 92 -7.17 4.26 11.97
CA TRP A 92 -7.31 3.56 13.25
C TRP A 92 -6.03 3.62 14.08
N LYS A 93 -6.14 3.62 15.40
CA LYS A 93 -4.92 3.54 16.23
C LYS A 93 -4.33 2.14 16.14
N ARG A 94 -3.01 2.02 16.26
CA ARG A 94 -2.33 0.74 16.44
C ARG A 94 -1.73 0.65 17.83
N LYS A 95 -1.69 -0.56 18.37
CA LYS A 95 -0.87 -0.90 19.54
C LYS A 95 0.37 -1.67 19.09
N ILE A 96 1.50 -1.45 19.75
CA ILE A 96 2.72 -2.21 19.50
C ILE A 96 2.58 -3.57 20.18
N VAL A 97 2.68 -4.64 19.39
CA VAL A 97 2.70 -6.03 19.88
C VAL A 97 4.13 -6.46 20.18
N LEU A 98 5.04 -6.16 19.25
CA LEU A 98 6.46 -6.50 19.37
C LEU A 98 7.31 -5.40 18.74
N LYS A 99 8.48 -5.14 19.32
CA LYS A 99 9.45 -4.21 18.77
C LYS A 99 10.88 -4.67 19.03
N THR A 100 11.68 -4.69 17.97
CA THR A 100 13.14 -4.80 18.01
C THR A 100 13.77 -3.52 17.43
N LYS A 101 15.09 -3.51 17.28
CA LYS A 101 15.81 -2.41 16.62
C LYS A 101 15.33 -2.21 15.17
N ASP A 102 15.14 -3.32 14.47
CA ASP A 102 14.97 -3.42 13.01
C ASP A 102 13.59 -3.94 12.59
N SER A 103 12.71 -4.24 13.54
CA SER A 103 11.35 -4.75 13.28
C SER A 103 10.36 -4.19 14.27
N ILE A 104 9.13 -3.95 13.82
CA ILE A 104 7.99 -3.59 14.68
C ILE A 104 6.74 -4.26 14.16
N GLU A 105 5.94 -4.78 15.09
CA GLU A 105 4.63 -5.36 14.83
C GLU A 105 3.56 -4.51 15.51
N PHE A 106 2.58 -4.12 14.73
CA PHE A 106 1.41 -3.39 15.16
C PHE A 106 0.18 -4.28 15.05
N GLU A 107 -0.74 -4.15 16.00
CA GLU A 107 -2.11 -4.66 15.88
C GLU A 107 -3.05 -3.46 15.79
N LEU A 108 -3.97 -3.49 14.82
CA LEU A 108 -4.98 -2.46 14.65
C LEU A 108 -5.96 -2.51 15.83
N CYS A 109 -6.32 -1.33 16.34
CA CYS A 109 -7.36 -1.15 17.34
C CYS A 109 -8.62 -0.63 16.64
N PRO A 110 -9.68 -1.45 16.50
CA PRO A 110 -10.95 -1.00 15.96
C PRO A 110 -11.51 0.23 16.69
N GLU A 111 -12.17 1.12 15.95
CA GLU A 111 -12.89 2.24 16.54
C GLU A 111 -14.13 1.75 17.30
N GLU A 112 -14.45 2.42 18.42
CA GLU A 112 -15.57 2.06 19.30
C GLU A 112 -16.92 1.99 18.55
N ALA A 113 -17.09 2.84 17.52
CA ALA A 113 -18.28 2.86 16.66
C ALA A 113 -18.51 1.55 15.88
N LEU A 114 -17.50 0.68 15.79
CA LEU A 114 -17.58 -0.61 15.12
C LEU A 114 -17.61 -1.80 16.10
N SER A 115 -17.82 -1.53 17.39
CA SER A 115 -17.92 -2.60 18.39
C SER A 115 -19.11 -3.52 18.09
N GLY A 116 -18.87 -4.83 18.18
CA GLY A 116 -19.79 -5.90 17.81
C GLY A 116 -19.76 -6.29 16.33
N SER A 117 -19.17 -5.47 15.45
CA SER A 117 -19.20 -5.67 14.01
C SER A 117 -18.38 -6.88 13.55
N SER A 118 -18.67 -7.36 12.34
CA SER A 118 -17.90 -8.40 11.66
C SER A 118 -16.45 -7.96 11.42
N LEU A 119 -16.23 -6.66 11.19
CA LEU A 119 -14.90 -6.11 10.92
C LEU A 119 -14.03 -6.07 12.18
N GLU A 120 -14.61 -5.74 13.35
CA GLU A 120 -13.90 -5.75 14.64
C GLU A 120 -13.35 -7.15 14.98
N LYS A 121 -14.08 -8.20 14.59
CA LYS A 121 -13.71 -9.60 14.82
C LYS A 121 -12.62 -10.13 13.89
N VAL A 122 -12.08 -9.31 12.99
CA VAL A 122 -10.88 -9.65 12.21
C VAL A 122 -9.66 -9.01 12.86
N ILE A 123 -8.80 -9.82 13.48
CA ILE A 123 -7.53 -9.32 14.02
C ILE A 123 -6.60 -9.02 12.85
N VAL A 124 -6.17 -7.77 12.73
CA VAL A 124 -5.24 -7.32 11.70
C VAL A 124 -3.91 -6.91 12.33
N ARG A 125 -2.82 -7.49 11.85
CA ARG A 125 -1.46 -7.16 12.29
C ARG A 125 -0.58 -6.73 11.13
N GLU A 126 0.19 -5.67 11.35
CA GLU A 126 1.16 -5.12 10.40
C GLU A 126 2.58 -5.30 10.96
N THR A 127 3.40 -6.11 10.29
CA THR A 127 4.81 -6.28 10.63
C THR A 127 5.68 -5.54 9.61
N TYR A 128 6.49 -4.61 10.10
CA TYR A 128 7.49 -3.87 9.33
C TYR A 128 8.87 -4.35 9.75
N SER A 129 9.71 -4.77 8.81
CA SER A 129 11.09 -5.19 9.10
C SER A 129 12.10 -4.63 8.09
N LEU A 130 13.22 -4.15 8.59
CA LEU A 130 14.36 -3.65 7.83
C LEU A 130 15.48 -4.69 7.84
N ARG A 131 16.00 -5.04 6.67
CA ARG A 131 17.17 -5.91 6.54
C ARG A 131 18.10 -5.38 5.46
N ASN A 132 19.40 -5.57 5.65
CA ASN A 132 20.36 -5.34 4.57
C ASN A 132 20.65 -6.67 3.85
N VAL A 133 20.43 -6.70 2.53
CA VAL A 133 20.66 -7.89 1.70
C VAL A 133 21.42 -7.44 0.46
N LEU A 134 22.65 -7.96 0.27
CA LEU A 134 23.46 -7.69 -0.94
C LEU A 134 23.59 -6.19 -1.28
N ASN A 135 23.83 -5.34 -0.28
CA ASN A 135 23.90 -3.87 -0.39
C ASN A 135 22.58 -3.15 -0.68
N GLU A 136 21.46 -3.87 -0.72
CA GLU A 136 20.12 -3.28 -0.75
C GLU A 136 19.58 -3.18 0.67
N GLU A 137 18.95 -2.06 0.98
CA GLU A 137 18.10 -1.96 2.15
C GLU A 137 16.70 -2.47 1.79
N VAL A 138 16.26 -3.51 2.46
CA VAL A 138 14.98 -4.18 2.21
C VAL A 138 14.03 -3.88 3.37
N LEU A 139 12.98 -3.11 3.08
CA LEU A 139 11.82 -2.96 3.95
C LEU A 139 10.77 -4.00 3.53
N THR A 140 10.47 -4.95 4.41
CA THR A 140 9.38 -5.92 4.22
C THR A 140 8.17 -5.48 5.04
N LEU A 141 7.02 -5.35 4.39
CA LEU A 141 5.73 -5.15 5.01
C LEU A 141 4.92 -6.44 4.87
N LYS A 142 4.53 -7.02 6.00
CA LYS A 142 3.65 -8.18 6.06
C LYS A 142 2.38 -7.79 6.81
N THR A 143 1.23 -8.13 6.27
CA THR A 143 -0.06 -7.95 6.94
C THR A 143 -0.69 -9.31 7.15
N SER A 144 -1.08 -9.64 8.38
CA SER A 144 -1.87 -10.83 8.67
C SER A 144 -3.28 -10.48 9.14
N PHE A 145 -4.21 -11.39 8.84
CA PHE A 145 -5.63 -11.25 9.06
C PHE A 145 -6.12 -12.58 9.63
N LEU A 146 -6.60 -12.56 10.88
CA LEU A 146 -7.19 -13.71 11.55
C LEU A 146 -8.69 -13.45 11.74
N ASN A 147 -9.52 -14.34 11.20
CA ASN A 147 -10.96 -14.21 11.29
C ASN A 147 -11.52 -14.91 12.53
N LEU A 148 -12.04 -14.13 13.48
CA LEU A 148 -12.75 -14.66 14.65
C LEU A 148 -14.27 -14.67 14.49
N ASN A 149 -14.78 -14.32 13.31
CA ASN A 149 -16.20 -14.47 13.02
C ASN A 149 -16.57 -15.95 12.88
N PRO A 150 -17.80 -16.33 13.25
CA PRO A 150 -18.32 -17.68 13.01
C PRO A 150 -18.66 -17.94 11.52
N HIS A 151 -18.52 -16.92 10.66
CA HIS A 151 -18.78 -16.99 9.22
C HIS A 151 -17.56 -16.51 8.42
N PRO A 152 -17.50 -16.83 7.10
CA PRO A 152 -16.47 -16.30 6.24
C PRO A 152 -16.47 -14.76 6.20
N PHE A 153 -15.29 -14.16 6.13
CA PHE A 153 -15.08 -12.73 5.96
C PHE A 153 -14.36 -12.46 4.63
N ARG A 154 -14.91 -11.55 3.82
CA ARG A 154 -14.39 -11.25 2.49
C ARG A 154 -13.89 -9.81 2.40
N PHE A 155 -12.70 -9.62 1.82
CA PHE A 155 -12.05 -8.30 1.77
C PHE A 155 -11.01 -8.20 0.66
N CYS A 156 -10.49 -6.99 0.45
CA CYS A 156 -9.22 -6.78 -0.22
C CYS A 156 -8.38 -5.77 0.57
N TYR A 157 -7.08 -5.74 0.32
CA TYR A 157 -6.20 -4.79 1.00
C TYR A 157 -5.03 -4.37 0.11
N GLY A 158 -4.38 -3.28 0.50
CA GLY A 158 -3.21 -2.75 -0.19
C GLY A 158 -2.55 -1.67 0.64
N TYR A 159 -1.51 -1.06 0.06
CA TYR A 159 -0.78 0.03 0.71
C TYR A 159 -0.61 1.21 -0.24
N HIS A 160 -0.51 2.40 0.34
CA HIS A 160 -0.41 3.64 -0.44
C HIS A 160 0.92 4.39 -0.23
N PRO A 161 2.09 3.80 -0.55
CA PRO A 161 3.37 4.44 -0.31
C PRO A 161 3.67 5.55 -1.32
N TYR A 162 4.06 6.72 -0.80
CA TYR A 162 4.51 7.87 -1.57
C TYR A 162 6.03 7.92 -1.65
N PHE A 163 6.59 7.81 -2.84
CA PHE A 163 8.04 7.92 -3.08
C PHE A 163 8.41 9.31 -3.58
N ARG A 164 9.55 9.81 -3.08
CA ARG A 164 10.09 11.09 -3.53
C ARG A 164 10.68 10.97 -4.94
N MET A 165 10.21 11.81 -5.85
CA MET A 165 10.89 12.13 -7.09
C MET A 165 11.64 13.46 -6.89
N LYS A 166 12.65 13.76 -7.69
CA LYS A 166 13.36 15.06 -7.59
C LYS A 166 13.28 15.87 -8.87
N SER A 167 13.08 15.20 -10.00
CA SER A 167 12.99 15.82 -11.31
C SER A 167 12.20 14.94 -12.27
N ASP A 168 11.96 15.48 -13.44
CA ASP A 168 11.41 14.81 -14.62
C ASP A 168 12.32 13.73 -15.21
N ARG A 169 13.61 13.69 -14.80
CA ARG A 169 14.59 12.67 -15.22
C ARG A 169 14.43 11.31 -14.55
N CYS A 170 13.49 11.17 -13.61
CA CYS A 170 13.16 9.89 -13.01
C CYS A 170 12.67 8.89 -14.07
N LEU A 171 12.97 7.62 -13.86
CA LEU A 171 12.57 6.53 -14.76
C LEU A 171 11.70 5.53 -14.02
N LEU A 172 10.65 5.05 -14.69
CA LEU A 172 9.79 3.97 -14.20
C LEU A 172 9.97 2.73 -15.08
N ARG A 173 10.29 1.59 -14.47
CA ARG A 173 10.44 0.29 -15.14
C ARG A 173 9.59 -0.76 -14.42
N SER A 174 9.06 -1.73 -15.14
CA SER A 174 8.21 -2.77 -14.56
C SER A 174 8.03 -3.96 -15.49
N ASN A 175 7.64 -5.11 -14.95
CA ASN A 175 7.08 -6.24 -15.70
C ASN A 175 5.55 -6.16 -15.88
N LEU A 176 4.89 -5.13 -15.37
CA LEU A 176 3.47 -4.86 -15.55
C LEU A 176 3.17 -4.54 -17.03
N ARG A 177 2.76 -5.54 -17.81
CA ARG A 177 2.50 -5.40 -19.25
C ARG A 177 1.04 -5.07 -19.59
N LYS A 178 0.15 -5.15 -18.60
CA LYS A 178 -1.29 -4.95 -18.74
C LYS A 178 -1.72 -3.74 -17.91
N GLN A 179 -2.28 -2.74 -18.57
CA GLN A 179 -3.01 -1.64 -17.95
C GLN A 179 -4.50 -1.99 -17.95
N ILE A 180 -5.18 -1.82 -16.83
CA ILE A 180 -6.62 -2.02 -16.72
C ILE A 180 -7.30 -0.68 -17.03
N PRO A 181 -8.23 -0.62 -17.99
CA PRO A 181 -8.98 0.59 -18.29
C PRO A 181 -9.81 1.04 -17.09
N LEU A 182 -9.84 2.36 -16.87
CA LEU A 182 -10.67 3.02 -15.87
C LEU A 182 -11.81 3.78 -16.57
N GLN A 183 -12.94 3.91 -15.88
CA GLN A 183 -14.07 4.75 -16.26
C GLN A 183 -13.78 6.23 -15.91
N GLU A 184 -14.71 7.13 -16.23
CA GLU A 184 -14.59 8.56 -15.92
C GLU A 184 -14.52 8.83 -14.40
N ASP A 185 -15.23 8.02 -13.61
CA ASP A 185 -15.19 8.03 -12.14
C ASP A 185 -13.92 7.39 -11.55
N LEU A 186 -12.99 6.98 -12.42
CA LEU A 186 -11.72 6.33 -12.10
C LEU A 186 -11.87 4.97 -11.40
N THR A 187 -13.04 4.33 -11.50
CA THR A 187 -13.21 2.92 -11.16
C THR A 187 -12.82 2.02 -12.34
N PRO A 188 -12.37 0.77 -12.11
CA PRO A 188 -12.04 -0.15 -13.19
C PRO A 188 -13.25 -0.54 -14.04
N VAL A 189 -13.02 -0.76 -15.34
CA VAL A 189 -14.04 -1.37 -16.21
C VAL A 189 -14.15 -2.86 -15.90
N TYR A 190 -15.37 -3.33 -15.57
CA TYR A 190 -15.70 -4.75 -15.37
C TYR A 190 -16.46 -5.32 -16.58
N PRO A 191 -16.26 -6.60 -16.96
CA PRO A 191 -15.28 -7.55 -16.40
C PRO A 191 -13.83 -7.10 -16.65
N ILE A 192 -12.93 -7.38 -15.72
CA ILE A 192 -11.54 -6.90 -15.78
C ILE A 192 -10.82 -7.48 -17.00
N TYR A 193 -10.24 -6.60 -17.81
CA TYR A 193 -9.31 -6.94 -18.88
C TYR A 193 -8.15 -5.96 -18.91
N GLY A 194 -7.03 -6.40 -19.49
CA GLY A 194 -5.81 -5.60 -19.59
C GLY A 194 -5.48 -5.24 -21.04
N THR A 195 -5.15 -3.98 -21.29
CA THR A 195 -4.57 -3.52 -22.55
C THR A 195 -3.04 -3.51 -22.47
N LYS A 196 -2.37 -3.76 -23.59
CA LYS A 196 -0.91 -3.59 -23.65
C LYS A 196 -0.55 -2.14 -23.35
N THR A 197 0.58 -1.95 -22.67
CA THR A 197 1.06 -0.63 -22.27
C THR A 197 2.57 -0.53 -22.46
N ASP A 198 3.06 0.64 -22.88
CA ASP A 198 4.47 0.95 -23.11
C ASP A 198 5.03 1.92 -22.05
N ARG A 199 4.20 2.31 -21.06
CA ARG A 199 4.50 3.33 -20.04
C ARG A 199 5.83 3.08 -19.31
N PHE A 200 6.18 1.80 -19.11
CA PHE A 200 7.40 1.39 -18.42
C PHE A 200 8.65 1.34 -19.31
N THR A 201 8.55 1.74 -20.58
CA THR A 201 9.69 1.86 -21.52
C THR A 201 10.01 3.31 -21.87
N LEU A 202 9.18 4.24 -21.40
CA LEU A 202 9.33 5.67 -21.67
C LEU A 202 10.60 6.23 -21.00
N LYS A 203 11.12 7.31 -21.60
CA LYS A 203 12.31 8.02 -21.10
C LYS A 203 12.01 8.95 -19.92
N ASN A 204 10.75 9.31 -19.70
CA ASN A 204 10.27 10.10 -18.56
C ASN A 204 8.99 9.44 -18.03
N ILE A 205 8.66 9.68 -16.76
CA ILE A 205 7.41 9.22 -16.15
C ILE A 205 6.25 10.08 -16.69
N PRO A 206 5.25 9.49 -17.38
CA PRO A 206 4.09 10.25 -17.83
C PRO A 206 3.19 10.60 -16.64
N LYS A 207 2.21 11.50 -16.86
CA LYS A 207 1.11 11.66 -15.90
C LYS A 207 0.33 10.34 -15.83
N LEU A 208 0.23 9.79 -14.62
CA LEU A 208 -0.47 8.54 -14.33
C LEU A 208 -1.50 8.80 -13.23
N ASP A 209 -2.69 8.27 -13.45
CA ASP A 209 -3.63 7.78 -12.43
C ASP A 209 -4.15 6.47 -13.03
N SER A 210 -3.34 5.42 -12.93
CA SER A 210 -3.48 4.24 -13.79
C SER A 210 -3.30 2.95 -13.01
N LEU A 211 -4.20 2.01 -13.30
CA LEU A 211 -4.23 0.69 -12.72
C LEU A 211 -3.53 -0.32 -13.63
N PHE A 212 -2.68 -1.15 -13.05
CA PHE A 212 -1.92 -2.19 -13.74
C PHE A 212 -2.08 -3.53 -13.03
N PHE A 213 -1.79 -4.62 -13.75
CA PHE A 213 -1.82 -5.98 -13.23
C PHE A 213 -0.56 -6.79 -13.59
N GLY A 214 -0.08 -7.59 -12.65
CA GLY A 214 0.94 -8.61 -12.87
C GLY A 214 1.01 -9.63 -11.74
N GLU A 215 1.15 -10.90 -12.08
CA GLU A 215 1.17 -12.01 -11.11
C GLU A 215 2.40 -11.92 -10.19
N ASP A 216 3.60 -11.73 -10.74
CA ASP A 216 4.84 -11.51 -10.00
C ASP A 216 5.30 -10.06 -10.15
N ALA A 217 4.39 -9.13 -9.89
CA ALA A 217 4.57 -7.72 -10.19
C ALA A 217 5.72 -7.07 -9.40
N TRP A 218 6.52 -6.29 -10.12
CA TRP A 218 7.48 -5.36 -9.55
C TRP A 218 7.46 -4.03 -10.27
N VAL A 219 7.75 -2.96 -9.55
CA VAL A 219 7.91 -1.61 -10.10
C VAL A 219 9.23 -1.03 -9.61
N LEU A 220 10.04 -0.51 -10.51
CA LEU A 220 11.32 0.12 -10.22
C LEU A 220 11.23 1.61 -10.56
N LEU A 221 11.43 2.45 -9.56
CA LEU A 221 11.63 3.89 -9.69
C LEU A 221 13.13 4.18 -9.59
N GLN A 222 13.70 4.81 -10.61
CA GLN A 222 15.08 5.30 -10.60
C GLN A 222 15.07 6.82 -10.43
N VAL A 223 15.92 7.32 -9.53
CA VAL A 223 16.05 8.74 -9.20
C VAL A 223 17.51 9.18 -9.41
N PRO A 224 17.92 9.44 -10.67
CA PRO A 224 19.32 9.73 -11.01
C PRO A 224 19.92 10.91 -10.24
N ASP A 225 19.12 11.94 -9.99
CA ASP A 225 19.53 13.20 -9.36
C ASP A 225 19.97 13.07 -7.89
N ASP A 226 19.64 11.94 -7.27
CA ASP A 226 20.06 11.58 -5.92
C ASP A 226 20.74 10.20 -5.89
N SER A 227 21.07 9.65 -7.07
CA SER A 227 21.82 8.40 -7.27
C SER A 227 21.26 7.18 -6.53
N TYR A 228 19.93 7.04 -6.49
CA TYR A 228 19.27 5.90 -5.88
C TYR A 228 18.15 5.33 -6.75
N GLN A 229 17.73 4.10 -6.42
CA GLN A 229 16.56 3.46 -7.00
C GLN A 229 15.78 2.72 -5.92
N VAL A 230 14.46 2.62 -6.15
CA VAL A 230 13.53 1.89 -5.29
C VAL A 230 12.80 0.87 -6.14
N ARG A 231 12.87 -0.41 -5.74
CA ARG A 231 12.09 -1.49 -6.34
C ARG A 231 11.04 -1.96 -5.36
N ILE A 232 9.78 -1.91 -5.76
CA ILE A 232 8.67 -2.54 -5.05
C ILE A 232 8.45 -3.89 -5.68
N ARG A 233 8.33 -4.93 -4.86
CA ARG A 233 8.08 -6.31 -5.30
C ARG A 233 7.02 -6.92 -4.41
N SER A 234 5.93 -7.38 -5.01
CA SER A 234 4.89 -8.13 -4.31
C SER A 234 5.16 -9.64 -4.39
N ASN A 235 4.41 -10.40 -3.60
CA ASN A 235 4.31 -11.88 -3.73
C ASN A 235 5.66 -12.57 -3.51
N VAL A 236 6.44 -12.05 -2.56
CA VAL A 236 7.83 -12.47 -2.31
C VAL A 236 7.91 -13.76 -1.49
N SER A 237 6.84 -14.15 -0.79
CA SER A 237 6.84 -15.31 0.10
C SER A 237 5.52 -16.08 0.07
N LYS A 238 5.63 -17.40 -0.09
CA LYS A 238 4.61 -18.45 0.11
C LYS A 238 3.48 -18.53 -0.93
N GLU A 239 3.17 -19.76 -1.31
CA GLU A 239 2.13 -20.14 -2.28
C GLU A 239 0.72 -19.74 -1.82
N ASN A 240 0.50 -19.65 -0.51
CA ASN A 240 -0.81 -19.38 0.10
C ASN A 240 -0.96 -17.94 0.63
N ASP A 241 0.01 -17.06 0.37
CA ASP A 241 -0.12 -15.65 0.77
C ASP A 241 -1.14 -14.92 -0.12
N ILE A 242 -1.83 -13.93 0.45
CA ILE A 242 -2.71 -13.04 -0.30
C ILE A 242 -1.85 -12.26 -1.30
N ARG A 243 -2.13 -12.43 -2.58
CA ARG A 243 -1.31 -11.85 -3.65
C ARG A 243 -1.65 -10.38 -3.89
N LEU A 244 -0.65 -9.50 -3.85
CA LEU A 244 -0.75 -8.08 -4.21
C LEU A 244 -0.40 -7.89 -5.69
N SER A 245 -1.32 -8.30 -6.57
CA SER A 245 -1.09 -8.40 -8.03
C SER A 245 -1.55 -7.16 -8.82
N TYR A 246 -2.23 -6.22 -8.16
CA TYR A 246 -2.70 -4.98 -8.76
C TYR A 246 -1.83 -3.82 -8.28
N PHE A 247 -1.53 -2.89 -9.17
CA PHE A 247 -0.71 -1.72 -8.88
C PHE A 247 -1.41 -0.47 -9.39
N GLN A 248 -1.82 0.41 -8.48
CA GLN A 248 -2.18 1.78 -8.84
C GLN A 248 -0.91 2.61 -8.85
N ILE A 249 -0.70 3.39 -9.91
CA ILE A 249 0.41 4.33 -9.99
C ILE A 249 -0.18 5.71 -10.25
N TYR A 250 0.12 6.64 -9.35
CA TYR A 250 -0.43 7.97 -9.37
C TYR A 250 0.67 9.03 -9.21
N THR A 251 0.68 10.01 -10.11
CA THR A 251 1.72 11.06 -10.18
C THR A 251 1.15 12.48 -10.14
N ASP A 252 -0.18 12.65 -10.19
CA ASP A 252 -0.81 13.97 -10.29
C ASP A 252 -0.96 14.64 -8.93
N PHE A 253 0.16 14.87 -8.25
CA PHE A 253 0.21 15.57 -6.98
C PHE A 253 1.06 16.84 -7.10
N GLU A 254 0.79 17.81 -6.23
CA GLU A 254 1.72 18.89 -6.02
C GLU A 254 3.00 18.37 -5.33
N GLY A 255 4.15 18.71 -5.90
CA GLY A 255 5.46 18.26 -5.46
C GLY A 255 5.98 17.05 -6.23
N ASN A 256 7.30 16.88 -6.22
CA ASN A 256 7.97 15.80 -6.94
C ASN A 256 7.77 14.47 -6.17
N ARG A 257 6.63 13.82 -6.33
CA ARG A 257 6.29 12.55 -5.67
C ARG A 257 5.49 11.62 -6.58
N ILE A 258 5.52 10.33 -6.28
CA ILE A 258 4.76 9.28 -6.98
C ILE A 258 4.23 8.27 -5.97
N ALA A 259 2.95 7.95 -6.05
CA ALA A 259 2.38 6.82 -5.33
C ALA A 259 2.50 5.56 -6.18
N ILE A 260 2.96 4.47 -5.58
CA ILE A 260 3.05 3.15 -6.23
C ILE A 260 2.42 2.13 -5.28
N GLU A 261 1.16 1.81 -5.52
CA GLU A 261 0.27 1.18 -4.56
C GLU A 261 0.08 -0.32 -4.88
N PRO A 262 0.74 -1.24 -4.17
CA PRO A 262 0.46 -2.67 -4.31
C PRO A 262 -0.87 -3.03 -3.63
N MET A 263 -1.75 -3.75 -4.34
CA MET A 263 -3.11 -4.07 -3.91
C MET A 263 -3.50 -5.51 -4.28
N SER A 264 -4.37 -6.14 -3.47
CA SER A 264 -4.82 -7.52 -3.67
C SER A 264 -5.99 -7.64 -4.66
N ALA A 265 -6.68 -6.54 -4.93
CA ALA A 265 -7.78 -6.43 -5.87
C ALA A 265 -7.74 -5.05 -6.54
N PRO A 266 -8.46 -4.82 -7.64
CA PRO A 266 -8.65 -3.49 -8.18
C PRO A 266 -9.76 -2.75 -7.40
N GLY A 267 -9.93 -1.45 -7.65
CA GLY A 267 -11.05 -0.67 -7.09
C GLY A 267 -12.41 -1.28 -7.46
N ASN A 268 -13.43 -0.96 -6.67
CA ASN A 268 -14.82 -1.40 -6.86
C ASN A 268 -15.01 -2.94 -6.84
N ALA A 269 -14.06 -3.68 -6.26
CA ALA A 269 -14.05 -5.14 -6.20
C ALA A 269 -15.27 -5.74 -5.48
N PHE A 270 -15.75 -5.09 -4.40
CA PHE A 270 -16.91 -5.57 -3.64
C PHE A 270 -18.20 -5.56 -4.45
N LEU A 271 -18.44 -4.48 -5.20
CA LEU A 271 -19.64 -4.36 -6.03
C LEU A 271 -19.67 -5.40 -7.15
N ASN A 272 -18.50 -5.83 -7.60
CA ASN A 272 -18.34 -6.76 -8.72
C ASN A 272 -17.98 -8.20 -8.30
N ASP A 273 -17.97 -8.48 -6.99
CA ASP A 273 -17.59 -9.76 -6.41
C ASP A 273 -16.25 -10.34 -6.94
N PHE A 274 -15.27 -9.47 -7.16
CA PHE A 274 -14.08 -9.81 -7.94
C PHE A 274 -12.80 -9.75 -7.12
N SER A 275 -11.98 -10.81 -7.19
CA SER A 275 -10.65 -10.87 -6.55
C SER A 275 -10.64 -10.58 -5.04
N LEU A 276 -11.76 -10.81 -4.35
CA LEU A 276 -11.84 -10.70 -2.89
C LEU A 276 -11.16 -11.90 -2.23
N THR A 277 -10.31 -11.62 -1.24
CA THR A 277 -9.81 -12.63 -0.31
C THR A 277 -10.95 -13.11 0.58
N THR A 278 -11.10 -14.43 0.72
CA THR A 278 -12.02 -15.04 1.68
C THR A 278 -11.23 -15.65 2.83
N LEU A 279 -11.56 -15.27 4.06
CA LEU A 279 -11.11 -15.91 5.30
C LEU A 279 -12.23 -16.75 5.89
N LEU A 280 -12.00 -18.03 6.09
CA LEU A 280 -12.91 -18.90 6.83
C LEU A 280 -12.84 -18.62 8.34
N PRO A 281 -13.81 -19.08 9.15
CA PRO A 281 -13.73 -18.99 10.61
C PRO A 281 -12.40 -19.59 11.11
N GLU A 282 -11.76 -18.90 12.05
CA GLU A 282 -10.46 -19.25 12.66
C GLU A 282 -9.27 -19.30 11.68
N GLU A 283 -9.47 -18.96 10.41
CA GLU A 283 -8.41 -18.92 9.42
C GLU A 283 -7.55 -17.65 9.59
N GLU A 284 -6.23 -17.84 9.53
CA GLU A 284 -5.27 -16.74 9.36
C GLU A 284 -4.67 -16.80 7.96
N LYS A 285 -4.71 -15.67 7.25
CA LYS A 285 -3.92 -15.45 6.02
C LYS A 285 -3.04 -14.23 6.18
N SER A 286 -1.95 -14.22 5.44
CA SER A 286 -1.10 -13.05 5.33
C SER A 286 -0.79 -12.75 3.87
N GLY A 287 -0.43 -11.51 3.59
CA GLY A 287 0.30 -11.20 2.37
C GLY A 287 1.39 -10.18 2.66
N SER A 288 2.34 -10.06 1.74
CA SER A 288 3.49 -9.20 1.92
C SER A 288 4.01 -8.60 0.62
N PHE A 289 4.68 -7.48 0.76
CA PHE A 289 5.50 -6.90 -0.29
C PHE A 289 6.79 -6.34 0.31
N GLN A 290 7.76 -6.10 -0.56
CA GLN A 290 9.05 -5.55 -0.21
C GLN A 290 9.30 -4.26 -0.99
N ILE A 291 9.98 -3.33 -0.32
CA ILE A 291 10.58 -2.16 -0.91
C ILE A 291 12.09 -2.30 -0.76
N LEU A 292 12.78 -2.45 -1.88
CA LEU A 292 14.23 -2.63 -1.97
C LEU A 292 14.84 -1.31 -2.43
N LEU A 293 15.72 -0.76 -1.61
CA LEU A 293 16.39 0.51 -1.83
C LEU A 293 17.87 0.27 -2.06
N SER A 294 18.39 0.76 -3.18
CA SER A 294 19.80 0.65 -3.53
C SER A 294 20.31 1.95 -4.16
N MET A 295 21.63 2.03 -4.32
CA MET A 295 22.21 3.02 -5.24
C MET A 295 21.77 2.71 -6.66
N LEU A 296 21.75 3.75 -7.50
CA LEU A 296 21.60 3.63 -8.94
C LEU A 296 22.90 3.13 -9.59
#